data_AF-A0A954GNQ0-F1
#
_entry.id   AF-A0A954GNQ0-F1
#
_cell.length_a   1.000
_cell.length_b   1.000
_cell.length_c   1.000
_cell.angle_alpha   90.00
_cell.angle_beta   90.00
_cell.angle_gamma   90.00
#
_symmetry.space_group_name_H-M   'P 1'
#
loop_
_entity.id
_entity.type
_entity.pdbx_description
1 polymer ?
#
loop_
_entity_poly.entity_id
_entity_poly.type
_entity_poly.pdbx_seq_one_letter_code
_entity_poly.pdbx_strand_id
1 'polypeptide(L)'
;MSAKTLLVAQLFIIASFVGAYALSSSHARQTVRTNILGNDYYEPVPVVRNEPLKARPLYNRPDLVSDEDLAAVLSQIQPRFDARHMKPNHIEHALRTWGVHATFQNPEAVSGETMLRFLTDTASFTDSWGIDAEPLLIDHPEGVEIRYGEMQGASYHHDHWLACCTEAGATLDTPIF
;
A
#
# COMPACT_ATOMS: atom_id res chain seq x y z
N MET A 1 47.65 -17.70 -25.29
CA MET A 1 47.71 -17.10 -23.94
C MET A 1 47.88 -18.22 -22.92
N SER A 2 48.83 -18.13 -21.99
CA SER A 2 49.10 -19.23 -21.04
C SER A 2 48.10 -19.24 -19.88
N ALA A 3 47.78 -20.41 -19.34
CA ALA A 3 46.94 -20.57 -18.14
C ALA A 3 47.46 -19.75 -16.95
N LYS A 4 48.79 -19.58 -16.84
CA LYS A 4 49.41 -18.73 -15.82
C LYS A 4 49.08 -17.24 -16.00
N THR A 5 49.07 -16.77 -17.25
CA THR A 5 48.72 -15.39 -17.58
C THR A 5 47.24 -15.10 -17.29
N LEU A 6 46.36 -16.07 -17.57
CA LEU A 6 44.94 -15.99 -17.21
C LEU A 6 44.73 -15.91 -15.69
N LEU A 7 45.41 -16.76 -14.93
CA LEU A 7 45.34 -16.78 -13.45
C LEU A 7 45.79 -15.46 -12.83
N VAL A 8 46.92 -14.92 -13.30
CA VAL A 8 47.43 -13.63 -12.81
C VAL A 8 46.44 -12.51 -13.13
N ALA A 9 45.89 -12.47 -14.36
CA ALA A 9 44.91 -11.47 -14.73
C ALA A 9 43.63 -11.55 -13.87
N GLN A 10 43.13 -12.75 -13.59
CA GLN A 10 41.96 -12.96 -12.72
C GLN A 10 42.23 -12.51 -11.28
N LEU A 11 43.41 -12.82 -10.72
CA LEU A 11 43.78 -12.37 -9.38
C LEU A 11 43.84 -10.84 -9.28
N PHE A 12 44.37 -10.17 -10.30
CA PHE A 12 44.37 -8.70 -10.34
C PHE A 12 42.95 -8.13 -10.38
N ILE A 13 42.05 -8.70 -11.19
CA ILE A 13 40.66 -8.26 -11.28
C ILE A 13 39.95 -8.44 -9.94
N ILE A 14 40.09 -9.61 -9.30
CA ILE A 14 39.48 -9.89 -7.99
C ILE A 14 40.03 -8.93 -6.93
N ALA A 15 41.35 -8.75 -6.86
CA ALA A 15 41.97 -7.85 -5.88
C ALA A 15 41.50 -6.39 -6.09
N SER A 16 41.38 -5.96 -7.33
CA SER A 16 40.91 -4.61 -7.68
C SER A 16 39.43 -4.43 -7.30
N PHE A 17 38.59 -5.43 -7.55
CA PHE A 17 37.18 -5.42 -7.16
C PHE A 17 37.02 -5.39 -5.63
N VAL A 18 37.76 -6.24 -4.90
CA VAL A 18 37.73 -6.25 -3.43
C VAL A 18 38.20 -4.92 -2.84
N GLY A 19 39.28 -4.35 -3.39
CA GLY A 19 39.78 -3.03 -2.98
C GLY A 19 38.76 -1.92 -3.22
N ALA A 20 38.17 -1.88 -4.43
CA ALA A 20 37.13 -0.91 -4.77
C ALA A 20 35.89 -1.07 -3.89
N TYR A 21 35.45 -2.31 -3.64
CA TYR A 21 34.32 -2.59 -2.76
C TYR A 21 34.58 -2.12 -1.33
N ALA A 22 35.74 -2.45 -0.76
CA ALA A 22 36.10 -2.07 0.61
C ALA A 22 36.18 -0.54 0.82
N LEU A 23 36.63 0.19 -0.21
CA LEU A 23 36.79 1.65 -0.17
C LEU A 23 35.52 2.41 -0.59
N SER A 24 34.51 1.71 -1.12
CA SER A 24 33.28 2.35 -1.59
C SER A 24 32.34 2.75 -0.45
N SER A 25 31.39 3.64 -0.77
CA SER A 25 30.37 4.09 0.19
C SER A 25 29.48 2.94 0.66
N SER A 26 28.77 3.12 1.78
CA SER A 26 27.75 2.18 2.25
C SER A 26 26.73 1.86 1.15
N HIS A 27 26.25 2.89 0.45
CA HIS A 27 25.30 2.76 -0.66
C HIS A 27 25.85 1.91 -1.82
N ALA A 28 27.08 2.16 -2.29
CA ALA A 28 27.68 1.39 -3.38
C ALA A 28 27.89 -0.09 -3.02
N ARG A 29 28.34 -0.38 -1.77
CA ARG A 29 28.46 -1.75 -1.27
C ARG A 29 27.12 -2.48 -1.21
N GLN A 30 26.06 -1.75 -0.92
CA GLN A 30 24.70 -2.26 -0.84
C GLN A 30 24.14 -2.57 -2.23
N THR A 31 24.31 -1.67 -3.20
CA THR A 31 23.96 -1.91 -4.61
C THR A 31 24.66 -3.16 -5.15
N VAL A 32 25.96 -3.34 -4.86
CA VAL A 32 26.70 -4.54 -5.27
C VAL A 32 26.16 -5.81 -4.59
N ARG A 33 25.84 -5.76 -3.29
CA ARG A 33 25.23 -6.88 -2.58
C ARG A 33 23.87 -7.27 -3.16
N THR A 34 23.01 -6.30 -3.42
CA THR A 34 21.67 -6.55 -3.99
C THR A 34 21.76 -7.13 -5.39
N ASN A 35 22.58 -6.54 -6.27
CA ASN A 35 22.70 -7.01 -7.66
C ASN A 35 23.45 -8.34 -7.81
N ILE A 36 24.37 -8.69 -6.90
CA ILE A 36 25.19 -9.91 -7.02
C ILE A 36 24.65 -11.05 -6.15
N LEU A 37 24.19 -10.76 -4.93
CA LEU A 37 23.73 -11.78 -3.98
C LEU A 37 22.21 -11.96 -4.02
N GLY A 38 21.48 -11.13 -4.78
CA GLY A 38 20.01 -11.22 -4.88
C GLY A 38 19.28 -10.87 -3.58
N ASN A 39 19.97 -10.32 -2.58
CA ASN A 39 19.33 -9.85 -1.37
C ASN A 39 18.83 -8.43 -1.61
N ASP A 40 17.52 -8.30 -1.76
CA ASP A 40 16.84 -7.02 -1.59
C ASP A 40 17.05 -6.57 -0.14
N TYR A 41 18.05 -5.70 0.04
CA TYR A 41 18.33 -5.13 1.33
C TYR A 41 17.22 -4.11 1.61
N TYR A 42 16.28 -4.51 2.46
CA TYR A 42 15.34 -3.61 3.08
C TYR A 42 16.03 -2.95 4.27
N GLU A 43 16.13 -1.61 4.26
CA GLU A 43 16.43 -0.85 5.45
C GLU A 43 15.10 -0.49 6.12
N PRO A 44 14.77 -1.07 7.30
CA PRO A 44 13.53 -0.74 7.98
C PRO A 44 13.49 0.76 8.28
N VAL A 45 12.50 1.44 7.69
CA VAL A 45 12.20 2.82 8.04
C VAL A 45 11.49 2.80 9.40
N PRO A 46 12.07 3.39 10.46
CA PRO A 46 11.44 3.36 11.77
C PRO A 46 10.13 4.15 11.75
N VAL A 47 9.01 3.44 11.89
CA VAL A 47 7.69 4.05 12.09
C VAL A 47 7.47 4.23 13.58
N VAL A 48 7.65 5.46 14.08
CA VAL A 48 7.63 5.78 15.52
C VAL A 48 6.23 6.01 16.10
N ARG A 49 5.17 5.83 15.32
CA ARG A 49 3.78 6.12 15.71
C ARG A 49 2.86 4.95 15.35
N ASN A 50 1.95 4.60 16.26
CA ASN A 50 0.92 3.60 15.97
C ASN A 50 -0.26 4.20 15.20
N GLU A 51 -0.63 5.44 15.50
CA GLU A 51 -1.75 6.13 14.87
C GLU A 51 -1.27 7.13 13.81
N PRO A 52 -2.00 7.29 12.70
CA PRO A 52 -1.71 8.30 11.69
C PRO A 52 -2.00 9.72 12.21
N LEU A 53 -1.33 10.71 11.61
CA LEU A 53 -1.56 12.11 11.93
C LEU A 53 -2.92 12.56 11.38
N LYS A 54 -3.71 13.22 12.23
CA LYS A 54 -4.98 13.81 11.81
C LYS A 54 -4.75 15.20 11.23
N ALA A 55 -4.80 15.30 9.91
CA ALA A 55 -4.86 16.59 9.22
C ALA A 55 -6.28 17.17 9.37
N ARG A 56 -6.41 18.32 10.03
CA ARG A 56 -7.70 19.02 10.14
C ARG A 56 -7.87 20.00 8.98
N PRO A 57 -9.11 20.29 8.56
CA PRO A 57 -9.36 21.38 7.62
C PRO A 57 -8.75 22.68 8.12
N LEU A 58 -7.89 23.30 7.31
CA LEU A 58 -7.24 24.56 7.67
C LEU A 58 -8.11 25.79 7.36
N TYR A 59 -9.09 25.62 6.47
CA TYR A 59 -9.93 26.70 5.97
C TYR A 59 -11.38 26.25 5.91
N ASN A 60 -12.27 27.15 6.30
CA ASN A 60 -13.71 27.09 6.03
C ASN A 60 -14.08 28.35 5.23
N ARG A 61 -14.21 28.21 3.91
CA ARG A 61 -14.40 29.32 2.96
C ARG A 61 -15.70 29.12 2.18
N PRO A 62 -16.86 29.47 2.77
CA PRO A 62 -18.17 29.31 2.12
C PRO A 62 -18.33 30.15 0.86
N ASP A 63 -17.47 31.16 0.66
CA ASP A 63 -17.36 31.92 -0.58
C ASP A 63 -16.69 31.16 -1.73
N LEU A 64 -16.00 30.05 -1.44
CA LEU A 64 -15.36 29.18 -2.43
C LEU A 64 -16.13 27.85 -2.60
N VAL A 65 -16.58 27.26 -1.50
CA VAL A 65 -17.37 26.02 -1.48
C VAL A 65 -18.52 26.22 -0.52
N SER A 66 -19.74 26.34 -1.06
CA SER A 66 -20.94 26.47 -0.23
C SER A 66 -21.28 25.16 0.49
N ASP A 67 -22.15 25.23 1.50
CA ASP A 67 -22.66 24.03 2.16
C ASP A 67 -23.44 23.14 1.18
N GLU A 68 -24.12 23.74 0.20
CA GLU A 68 -24.81 23.03 -0.88
C GLU A 68 -23.83 22.29 -1.79
N ASP A 69 -22.71 22.92 -2.16
CA ASP A 69 -21.66 22.29 -2.97
C ASP A 69 -21.02 21.12 -2.21
N LEU A 70 -20.70 21.34 -0.93
CA LEU A 70 -20.15 20.30 -0.07
C LEU A 70 -21.14 19.14 0.06
N ALA A 71 -22.42 19.42 0.34
CA ALA A 71 -23.45 18.40 0.43
C ALA A 71 -23.62 17.62 -0.88
N ALA A 72 -23.56 18.30 -2.02
CA ALA A 72 -23.64 17.68 -3.34
C ALA A 72 -22.47 16.70 -3.59
N VAL A 73 -21.24 17.06 -3.19
CA VAL A 73 -20.08 16.16 -3.27
C VAL A 73 -20.22 15.00 -2.30
N LEU A 74 -20.52 15.28 -1.01
CA LEU A 74 -20.69 14.23 0.00
C LEU A 74 -21.80 13.23 -0.37
N SER A 75 -22.84 13.67 -1.10
CA SER A 75 -23.91 12.80 -1.56
C SER A 75 -23.45 11.70 -2.53
N GLN A 76 -22.39 11.95 -3.31
CA GLN A 76 -21.84 11.03 -4.30
C GLN A 76 -20.95 9.95 -3.68
N ILE A 77 -20.43 10.19 -2.48
CA ILE A 77 -19.46 9.33 -1.79
C ILE A 77 -20.04 8.70 -0.51
N GLN A 78 -21.36 8.64 -0.40
CA GLN A 78 -22.00 7.90 0.68
C GLN A 78 -21.63 6.41 0.55
N PRO A 79 -21.23 5.72 1.63
CA PRO A 79 -20.78 4.34 1.57
C PRO A 79 -21.95 3.35 1.46
N ARG A 80 -22.79 3.50 0.44
CA ARG A 80 -23.94 2.65 0.15
C ARG A 80 -23.56 1.77 -1.03
N PHE A 81 -23.03 0.59 -0.73
CA PHE A 81 -22.54 -0.36 -1.73
C PHE A 81 -23.48 -1.56 -1.80
N ASP A 82 -23.65 -2.12 -2.99
CA ASP A 82 -24.14 -3.50 -3.08
C ASP A 82 -23.09 -4.38 -2.42
N ALA A 83 -23.49 -5.19 -1.44
CA ALA A 83 -22.61 -6.11 -0.74
C ALA A 83 -21.96 -7.13 -1.70
N ARG A 84 -22.58 -7.38 -2.86
CA ARG A 84 -21.98 -8.16 -3.94
C ARG A 84 -21.16 -7.26 -4.85
N HIS A 85 -19.94 -7.68 -5.15
CA HIS A 85 -19.01 -7.00 -6.05
C HIS A 85 -18.71 -5.56 -5.61
N MET A 86 -18.54 -5.33 -4.30
CA MET A 86 -18.07 -4.05 -3.78
C MET A 86 -16.76 -3.66 -4.46
N LYS A 87 -16.75 -2.52 -5.15
CA LYS A 87 -15.57 -2.09 -5.92
C LYS A 87 -14.53 -1.48 -4.98
N PRO A 88 -13.28 -2.00 -4.94
CA PRO A 88 -12.23 -1.48 -4.05
C PRO A 88 -12.02 0.03 -4.18
N ASN A 89 -11.99 0.57 -5.40
CA ASN A 89 -11.83 2.02 -5.62
C ASN A 89 -12.93 2.86 -4.94
N HIS A 90 -14.18 2.41 -4.95
CA HIS A 90 -15.28 3.12 -4.30
C HIS A 90 -15.17 3.04 -2.78
N ILE A 91 -14.81 1.86 -2.26
CA ILE A 91 -14.55 1.64 -0.84
C ILE A 91 -13.39 2.53 -0.37
N GLU A 92 -12.29 2.58 -1.13
CA GLU A 92 -11.13 3.41 -0.85
C GLU A 92 -11.49 4.90 -0.75
N HIS A 93 -12.24 5.42 -1.73
CA HIS A 93 -12.65 6.83 -1.73
C HIS A 93 -13.60 7.16 -0.57
N ALA A 94 -14.57 6.30 -0.29
CA ALA A 94 -15.47 6.50 0.84
C ALA A 94 -14.72 6.41 2.17
N LEU A 95 -13.86 5.40 2.35
CA LEU A 95 -13.09 5.20 3.57
C LEU A 95 -12.13 6.35 3.83
N ARG A 96 -11.44 6.88 2.81
CA ARG A 96 -10.60 8.09 2.93
C ARG A 96 -11.38 9.32 3.34
N THR A 97 -12.63 9.44 2.90
CA THR A 97 -13.44 10.61 3.21
C THR A 97 -14.04 10.54 4.62
N TRP A 98 -14.56 9.36 5.01
CA TRP A 98 -15.30 9.20 6.26
C TRP A 98 -14.44 8.72 7.42
N GLY A 99 -13.39 7.94 7.14
CA GLY A 99 -12.46 7.37 8.11
C GLY A 99 -12.89 6.01 8.67
N VAL A 100 -11.93 5.29 9.26
CA VAL A 100 -12.10 3.92 9.79
C VAL A 100 -13.09 3.82 10.95
N HIS A 101 -13.32 4.92 11.68
CA HIS A 101 -14.24 4.97 12.81
C HIS A 101 -15.62 5.53 12.45
N ALA A 102 -15.90 5.75 11.16
CA ALA A 102 -17.17 6.31 10.72
C ALA A 102 -18.34 5.35 11.01
N THR A 103 -19.39 5.89 11.64
CA THR A 103 -20.67 5.21 11.86
C THR A 103 -21.79 6.05 11.29
N PHE A 104 -22.80 5.42 10.72
CA PHE A 104 -23.91 6.09 10.06
C PHE A 104 -25.24 5.67 10.68
N GLN A 105 -26.19 6.61 10.74
CA GLN A 105 -27.57 6.31 11.16
C GLN A 105 -28.36 5.61 10.06
N ASN A 106 -27.97 5.81 8.78
CA ASN A 106 -28.59 5.13 7.66
C ASN A 106 -28.17 3.64 7.67
N PRO A 107 -29.10 2.69 7.81
CA PRO A 107 -28.77 1.26 7.84
C PRO A 107 -28.22 0.71 6.52
N GLU A 108 -28.40 1.42 5.41
CA GLU A 108 -27.84 1.04 4.10
C GLU A 108 -26.37 1.49 3.93
N ALA A 109 -25.87 2.34 4.82
CA ALA A 109 -24.51 2.83 4.77
C ALA A 109 -23.56 1.92 5.55
N VAL A 110 -22.49 1.49 4.90
CA VAL A 110 -21.47 0.60 5.45
C VAL A 110 -20.54 1.40 6.37
N SER A 111 -20.20 0.85 7.54
CA SER A 111 -19.31 1.51 8.51
C SER A 111 -17.86 1.58 8.02
N GLY A 112 -17.09 2.51 8.58
CA GLY A 112 -15.64 2.62 8.36
C GLY A 112 -14.89 1.32 8.67
N GLU A 113 -15.27 0.65 9.75
CA GLU A 113 -14.68 -0.64 10.16
C GLU A 113 -14.96 -1.73 9.13
N THR A 114 -16.19 -1.81 8.61
CA THR A 114 -16.55 -2.80 7.59
C THR A 114 -15.84 -2.50 6.27
N MET A 115 -15.71 -1.23 5.90
CA MET A 115 -14.94 -0.81 4.73
C MET A 115 -13.46 -1.17 4.87
N LEU A 116 -12.84 -0.92 6.04
CA LEU A 116 -11.47 -1.31 6.31
C LEU A 116 -11.29 -2.83 6.24
N ARG A 117 -12.17 -3.59 6.89
CA ARG A 117 -12.15 -5.06 6.85
C ARG A 117 -12.24 -5.59 5.43
N PHE A 118 -13.11 -5.04 4.58
CA PHE A 118 -13.18 -5.44 3.17
C PHE A 118 -11.82 -5.28 2.44
N LEU A 119 -11.04 -4.26 2.80
CA LEU A 119 -9.72 -4.00 2.20
C LEU A 119 -8.61 -4.86 2.81
N THR A 120 -8.72 -5.26 4.08
CA THR A 120 -7.65 -5.93 4.83
C THR A 120 -7.89 -7.41 5.12
N ASP A 121 -9.08 -7.94 4.85
CA ASP A 121 -9.46 -9.33 5.13
C ASP A 121 -9.92 -10.04 3.84
N THR A 122 -9.12 -11.00 3.41
CA THR A 122 -9.34 -11.80 2.21
C THR A 122 -10.70 -12.52 2.24
N ALA A 123 -11.15 -13.02 3.40
CA ALA A 123 -12.45 -13.66 3.52
C ALA A 123 -13.59 -12.66 3.27
N SER A 124 -13.48 -11.44 3.82
CA SER A 124 -14.46 -10.38 3.59
C SER A 124 -14.50 -9.94 2.12
N PHE A 125 -13.37 -9.96 1.41
CA PHE A 125 -13.34 -9.72 -0.03
C PHE A 125 -14.02 -10.86 -0.81
N THR A 126 -13.69 -12.10 -0.48
CA THR A 126 -14.28 -13.30 -1.09
C THR A 126 -15.80 -13.39 -0.89
N ASP A 127 -16.32 -12.98 0.26
CA ASP A 127 -17.77 -12.94 0.49
C ASP A 127 -18.50 -11.98 -0.47
N SER A 128 -17.83 -10.90 -0.89
CA SER A 128 -18.36 -9.93 -1.84
C SER A 128 -18.20 -10.38 -3.30
N TRP A 129 -17.04 -10.95 -3.66
CA TRP A 129 -16.66 -11.23 -5.05
C TRP A 129 -16.81 -12.70 -5.47
N GLY A 130 -17.00 -13.60 -4.52
CA GLY A 130 -17.04 -15.04 -4.73
C GLY A 130 -15.65 -15.69 -4.68
N ILE A 131 -15.64 -17.01 -4.48
CA ILE A 131 -14.41 -17.83 -4.35
C ILE A 131 -13.60 -17.94 -5.65
N ASP A 132 -14.25 -17.71 -6.79
CA ASP A 132 -13.60 -17.77 -8.10
C ASP A 132 -12.91 -16.45 -8.45
N ALA A 133 -13.17 -15.37 -7.71
CA ALA A 133 -12.47 -14.11 -7.88
C ALA A 133 -11.08 -14.20 -7.25
N GLU A 134 -10.06 -13.82 -8.01
CA GLU A 134 -8.72 -13.70 -7.46
C GLU A 134 -8.72 -12.63 -6.33
N PRO A 135 -8.04 -12.88 -5.20
CA PRO A 135 -8.04 -11.98 -4.04
C PRO A 135 -7.55 -10.56 -4.33
N LEU A 136 -7.96 -9.61 -3.49
CA LEU A 136 -7.38 -8.26 -3.50
C LEU A 136 -5.95 -8.24 -2.95
N LEU A 137 -5.69 -9.04 -1.92
CA LEU A 137 -4.40 -9.18 -1.27
C LEU A 137 -3.76 -10.52 -1.67
N ILE A 138 -2.50 -10.48 -2.07
CA ILE A 138 -1.73 -11.64 -2.51
C ILE A 138 -0.57 -11.82 -1.54
N ASP A 139 -0.57 -12.96 -0.85
CA ASP A 139 0.53 -13.34 0.04
C ASP A 139 1.74 -13.82 -0.76
N HIS A 140 2.90 -13.27 -0.42
CA HIS A 140 4.21 -13.70 -0.89
C HIS A 140 5.10 -14.07 0.28
N PRO A 141 6.17 -14.87 0.08
CA PRO A 141 7.11 -15.21 1.13
C PRO A 141 7.76 -13.99 1.84
N GLU A 142 7.83 -12.85 1.16
CA GLU A 142 8.48 -11.62 1.66
C GLU A 142 7.48 -10.55 2.14
N GLY A 143 6.17 -10.77 1.96
CA GLY A 143 5.16 -9.79 2.37
C GLY A 143 3.84 -9.93 1.61
N VAL A 144 3.01 -8.89 1.67
CA VAL A 144 1.69 -8.84 1.03
C VAL A 144 1.72 -7.84 -0.12
N GLU A 145 1.22 -8.26 -1.28
CA GLU A 145 0.98 -7.40 -2.44
C GLU A 145 -0.52 -7.08 -2.53
N ILE A 146 -0.85 -5.87 -2.99
CA ILE A 146 -2.23 -5.53 -3.37
C ILE A 146 -2.35 -5.66 -4.89
N ARG A 147 -3.38 -6.36 -5.36
CA ARG A 147 -3.69 -6.41 -6.79
C ARG A 147 -4.26 -5.06 -7.25
N TYR A 148 -3.70 -4.51 -8.32
CA TYR A 148 -4.12 -3.23 -8.89
C TYR A 148 -4.25 -3.27 -10.43
N GLY A 149 -4.97 -2.30 -11.00
CA GLY A 149 -5.13 -2.10 -12.43
C GLY A 149 -6.59 -2.10 -12.90
N GLU A 150 -6.81 -2.31 -14.20
CA GLU A 150 -8.16 -2.28 -14.80
C GLU A 150 -8.98 -3.57 -14.57
N MET A 151 -8.43 -4.53 -13.82
CA MET A 151 -9.09 -5.80 -13.52
C MET A 151 -10.24 -5.61 -12.54
N GLN A 152 -11.27 -6.44 -12.65
CA GLN A 152 -12.38 -6.41 -11.70
C GLN A 152 -11.93 -6.81 -10.30
N GLY A 153 -12.39 -6.09 -9.28
CA GLY A 153 -12.03 -6.38 -7.90
C GLY A 153 -10.58 -6.04 -7.53
N ALA A 154 -9.87 -5.28 -8.36
CA ALA A 154 -8.55 -4.76 -8.04
C ALA A 154 -8.63 -3.31 -7.51
N SER A 155 -7.60 -2.90 -6.77
CA SER A 155 -7.34 -1.48 -6.50
C SER A 155 -7.04 -0.74 -7.82
N TYR A 156 -7.22 0.58 -7.84
CA TYR A 156 -6.91 1.37 -9.03
C TYR A 156 -5.39 1.57 -9.21
N HIS A 157 -4.67 1.80 -8.12
CA HIS A 157 -3.21 1.99 -8.10
C HIS A 157 -2.57 1.22 -6.95
N HIS A 158 -1.30 0.84 -7.12
CA HIS A 158 -0.55 0.10 -6.11
C HIS A 158 -0.45 0.84 -4.77
N ASP A 159 -0.36 2.18 -4.79
CA ASP A 159 -0.25 3.04 -3.61
C ASP A 159 -1.61 3.41 -3.01
N HIS A 160 -2.70 3.27 -3.79
CA HIS A 160 -4.03 3.72 -3.41
C HIS A 160 -4.56 3.05 -2.15
N TRP A 161 -4.40 1.73 -2.05
CA TRP A 161 -4.84 0.95 -0.89
C TRP A 161 -4.09 1.33 0.38
N LEU A 162 -2.76 1.48 0.29
CA LEU A 162 -1.91 1.81 1.44
C LEU A 162 -2.16 3.26 1.89
N ALA A 163 -2.23 4.20 0.95
CA ALA A 163 -2.60 5.58 1.21
C ALA A 163 -4.00 5.65 1.83
N CYS A 164 -4.96 4.88 1.30
CA CYS A 164 -6.32 4.82 1.84
C CYS A 164 -6.34 4.39 3.30
N CYS A 165 -5.77 3.23 3.62
CA CYS A 165 -5.79 2.70 4.99
C CYS A 165 -5.13 3.68 5.96
N THR A 166 -3.96 4.22 5.59
CA THR A 166 -3.21 5.13 6.46
C THR A 166 -3.89 6.49 6.64
N GLU A 167 -4.41 7.11 5.59
CA GLU A 167 -5.10 8.40 5.66
C GLU A 167 -6.45 8.30 6.38
N ALA A 168 -7.16 7.18 6.21
CA ALA A 168 -8.47 6.96 6.82
C ALA A 168 -8.40 6.72 8.35
N GLY A 169 -7.22 6.45 8.89
CA GLY A 169 -7.04 6.26 10.33
C GLY A 169 -6.65 4.85 10.77
N ALA A 170 -6.35 3.92 9.86
CA ALA A 170 -5.88 2.60 10.25
C ALA A 170 -4.56 2.71 11.03
N THR A 171 -4.45 1.95 12.11
CA THR A 171 -3.26 1.92 12.95
C THR A 171 -2.20 1.00 12.37
N LEU A 172 -0.95 1.16 12.81
CA LEU A 172 0.18 0.33 12.37
C LEU A 172 -0.02 -1.16 12.69
N ASP A 173 -0.76 -1.46 13.76
CA ASP A 173 -1.12 -2.81 14.20
C ASP A 173 -2.45 -3.31 13.62
N THR A 174 -3.05 -2.58 12.67
CA THR A 174 -4.25 -3.06 11.96
C THR A 174 -3.92 -4.38 11.27
N PRO A 175 -4.66 -5.46 11.57
CA PRO A 175 -4.36 -6.77 11.02
C PRO A 175 -4.70 -6.84 9.53
N ILE A 176 -3.91 -7.64 8.82
CA ILE A 176 -4.12 -8.02 7.42
C ILE A 176 -4.29 -9.55 7.43
N PHE A 177 -5.38 -10.04 6.82
CA PHE A 177 -5.81 -11.44 6.83
C PHE A 177 -6.10 -11.98 5.43
#